data_AF-A0A496TRF9-F1
#
_entry.id   AF-A0A496TRF9-F1
#
_cell.length_a   1.000
_cell.length_b   1.000
_cell.length_c   1.000
_cell.angle_alpha   90.00
_cell.angle_beta   90.00
_cell.angle_gamma   90.00
#
_symmetry.space_group_name_H-M   'P 1'
#
loop_
_entity.id
_entity.type
_entity.pdbx_description
1 polymer ?
#
loop_
_entity_poly.entity_id
_entity_poly.type
_entity_poly.pdbx_seq_one_letter_code
_entity_poly.pdbx_strand_id
1 'polypeptide(L)'
;GVAGLHRLLNNKEKLFAANVLVVVAGMEGALPSVVGGLVDKPVIAVPTSVGYGASFQGLAALLAMLNSCAPGIAVVNIDNGFGAGYLASMINQMNEVRK
;
A
#
# COMPACT_ATOMS: atom_id res chain seq x y z
N GLY A 1 -8.58 4.86 5.03
CA GLY A 1 -7.95 5.04 6.35
C GLY A 1 -8.48 3.99 7.31
N VAL A 2 -7.67 3.61 8.29
CA VAL A 2 -7.96 2.49 9.23
C VAL A 2 -9.23 2.73 10.04
N ALA A 3 -9.57 3.98 10.36
CA ALA A 3 -10.81 4.36 11.04
C ALA A 3 -12.11 3.87 10.33
N GLY A 4 -12.05 3.52 9.05
CA GLY A 4 -13.18 2.95 8.32
C GLY A 4 -12.84 1.63 7.65
N LEU A 5 -12.23 0.70 8.39
CA LEU A 5 -11.77 -0.59 7.86
C LEU A 5 -12.88 -1.42 7.19
N HIS A 6 -14.12 -1.31 7.65
CA HIS A 6 -15.28 -1.94 7.03
C HIS A 6 -15.42 -1.61 5.52
N ARG A 7 -15.00 -0.41 5.09
CA ARG A 7 -15.01 -0.02 3.66
C ARG A 7 -14.04 -0.86 2.83
N LEU A 8 -12.90 -1.21 3.41
CA LEU A 8 -11.92 -2.11 2.79
C LEU A 8 -12.49 -3.54 2.72
N LEU A 9 -13.03 -4.03 3.84
CA LEU A 9 -13.57 -5.39 3.96
C LEU A 9 -14.78 -5.64 3.04
N ASN A 10 -15.58 -4.61 2.75
CA ASN A 10 -16.66 -4.68 1.76
C ASN A 10 -16.16 -4.96 0.34
N ASN A 11 -14.85 -4.85 0.10
CA ASN A 11 -14.20 -5.15 -1.19
C ASN A 11 -13.26 -6.37 -1.09
N LYS A 12 -13.42 -7.24 -0.08
CA LYS A 12 -12.54 -8.39 0.20
C LYS A 12 -12.26 -9.27 -1.02
N GLU A 13 -13.27 -9.54 -1.85
CA GLU A 13 -13.12 -10.42 -3.02
C GLU A 13 -12.15 -9.82 -4.04
N LYS A 14 -12.25 -8.52 -4.29
CA LYS A 14 -11.33 -7.79 -5.18
C LYS A 14 -9.92 -7.75 -4.61
N LEU A 15 -9.78 -7.56 -3.29
CA LEU A 15 -8.49 -7.53 -2.62
C LEU A 15 -7.76 -8.86 -2.73
N PHE A 16 -8.46 -9.98 -2.51
CA PHE A 16 -7.88 -11.32 -2.56
C PHE A 16 -7.64 -11.83 -3.99
N ALA A 17 -8.43 -11.36 -4.96
CA ALA A 17 -8.24 -11.70 -6.37
C ALA A 17 -7.09 -10.92 -7.04
N ALA A 18 -6.59 -9.85 -6.43
CA ALA A 18 -5.52 -9.04 -7.00
C ALA A 18 -4.19 -9.80 -7.03
N ASN A 19 -3.38 -9.57 -8.07
CA ASN A 19 -2.01 -10.11 -8.13
C ASN A 19 -1.01 -9.25 -7.36
N VAL A 20 -1.28 -7.95 -7.24
CA VAL A 20 -0.48 -6.93 -6.56
C VAL A 20 -1.40 -5.80 -6.14
N LEU A 21 -1.13 -5.19 -4.99
CA LEU A 21 -1.94 -4.10 -4.45
C LEU A 21 -1.10 -2.82 -4.32
N VAL A 22 -1.61 -1.70 -4.81
CA VAL A 22 -1.04 -0.37 -4.52
C VAL A 22 -1.88 0.26 -3.42
N VAL A 23 -1.27 0.52 -2.27
CA VAL A 23 -1.95 1.06 -1.09
C VAL A 23 -1.40 2.43 -0.77
N VAL A 24 -2.26 3.44 -0.96
CA VAL A 24 -1.92 4.85 -0.78
C VAL A 24 -2.44 5.34 0.57
N ALA A 25 -1.58 5.91 1.41
CA ALA A 25 -1.99 6.49 2.69
C ALA A 25 -1.10 7.65 3.15
N GLY A 26 -1.74 8.66 3.73
CA GLY A 26 -1.10 9.79 4.42
C GLY A 26 -1.11 9.58 5.94
N MET A 27 -1.65 10.53 6.71
CA MET A 27 -1.88 10.44 8.17
C MET A 27 -0.83 9.60 8.92
N GLU A 28 -1.23 8.57 9.67
CA GLU A 28 -0.35 7.62 10.37
C GLU A 28 0.21 6.49 9.49
N GLY A 29 -0.12 6.46 8.19
CA GLY A 29 0.45 5.50 7.23
C GLY A 29 0.12 4.03 7.49
N ALA A 30 -0.85 3.70 8.35
CA ALA A 30 -1.07 2.33 8.83
C ALA A 30 -1.79 1.38 7.85
N LEU A 31 -2.44 1.91 6.80
CA LEU A 31 -3.27 1.11 5.90
C LEU A 31 -2.50 0.00 5.14
N PRO A 32 -1.29 0.24 4.59
CA PRO A 32 -0.51 -0.82 3.95
C PRO A 32 -0.19 -1.99 4.87
N SER A 33 0.12 -1.73 6.16
CA SER A 33 0.36 -2.78 7.16
C SER A 33 -0.89 -3.64 7.38
N VAL A 34 -2.06 -3.01 7.45
CA VAL A 34 -3.34 -3.74 7.57
C VAL A 34 -3.58 -4.59 6.32
N VAL A 35 -3.38 -4.03 5.13
CA VAL A 35 -3.58 -4.77 3.86
C VAL A 35 -2.58 -5.93 3.77
N GLY A 36 -1.30 -5.72 4.07
CA GLY A 36 -0.28 -6.77 4.05
C GLY A 36 -0.51 -7.89 5.07
N GLY A 37 -1.24 -7.62 6.16
CA GLY A 37 -1.69 -8.67 7.09
C GLY A 37 -2.93 -9.44 6.62
N LEU A 38 -3.67 -8.93 5.63
CA LEU A 38 -4.90 -9.52 5.12
C LEU A 38 -4.68 -10.36 3.86
N VAL A 39 -3.70 -10.02 3.03
CA VAL A 39 -3.49 -10.61 1.70
C VAL A 39 -2.19 -11.39 1.63
N ASP A 40 -2.15 -12.42 0.79
CA ASP A 40 -0.97 -13.24 0.46
C ASP A 40 -0.20 -12.69 -0.76
N LYS A 41 -0.37 -11.39 -1.08
CA LYS A 41 0.06 -10.75 -2.33
C LYS A 41 1.03 -9.60 -2.06
N PRO A 42 1.92 -9.24 -3.01
CA PRO A 42 2.77 -8.06 -2.88
C PRO A 42 1.95 -6.78 -2.69
N VAL A 43 2.37 -5.94 -1.74
CA VAL A 43 1.78 -4.64 -1.44
C VAL A 43 2.81 -3.54 -1.69
N ILE A 44 2.46 -2.58 -2.54
CA ILE A 44 3.27 -1.39 -2.80
C ILE A 44 2.65 -0.24 -2.02
N ALA A 45 3.33 0.19 -0.98
CA ALA A 45 2.92 1.27 -0.10
C ALA A 45 3.36 2.61 -0.67
N VAL A 46 2.41 3.53 -0.86
CA VAL A 46 2.65 4.89 -1.32
C VAL A 46 2.31 5.86 -0.19
N PRO A 47 3.31 6.40 0.52
CA PRO A 47 3.07 7.47 1.48
C PRO A 47 2.65 8.73 0.73
N THR A 48 1.62 9.42 1.20
CA THR A 48 1.21 10.71 0.62
C THR A 48 1.62 11.87 1.49
N SER A 49 1.93 13.02 0.90
CA SER A 49 2.15 14.27 1.64
C SER A 49 0.91 14.80 2.34
N VAL A 50 -0.28 14.27 2.00
CA VAL A 50 -1.57 14.62 2.59
C VAL A 50 -1.69 14.14 4.04
N GLY A 51 -1.91 15.09 4.94
CA GLY A 51 -2.16 14.85 6.37
C GLY A 51 -2.13 16.17 7.14
N TYR A 52 -2.46 16.14 8.42
CA TYR A 52 -2.44 17.34 9.28
C TYR A 52 -1.49 17.18 10.47
N GLY A 53 -1.04 18.31 11.03
CA GLY A 53 -0.23 18.36 12.25
C GLY A 53 1.06 17.55 12.12
N ALA A 54 1.14 16.44 12.85
CA ALA A 54 2.31 15.58 12.96
C ALA A 54 2.57 14.68 11.72
N SER A 55 1.90 14.92 10.58
CA SER A 55 2.18 14.18 9.34
C SER A 55 3.51 14.58 8.68
N PHE A 56 3.98 15.82 8.92
CA PHE A 56 5.22 16.37 8.37
C PHE A 56 5.38 16.13 6.86
N GLN A 57 4.38 16.56 6.08
CA GLN A 57 4.34 16.41 4.62
C GLN A 57 4.58 14.95 4.15
N GLY A 58 4.02 13.99 4.89
CA GLY A 58 4.11 12.56 4.57
C GLY A 58 5.31 11.84 5.18
N LEU A 59 6.22 12.54 5.88
CA LEU A 59 7.36 11.89 6.55
C LEU A 59 6.90 10.91 7.62
N ALA A 60 5.86 11.24 8.39
CA ALA A 60 5.32 10.32 9.37
C ALA A 60 4.75 9.05 8.71
N ALA A 61 4.02 9.21 7.59
CA ALA A 61 3.47 8.10 6.82
C ALA A 61 4.57 7.22 6.22
N LEU A 62 5.62 7.84 5.64
CA LEU A 62 6.77 7.15 5.08
C LEU A 62 7.48 6.29 6.14
N LEU A 63 7.81 6.89 7.28
CA LEU A 63 8.49 6.18 8.37
C LEU A 63 7.62 5.06 8.96
N ALA A 64 6.31 5.30 9.12
CA ALA A 64 5.38 4.27 9.57
C ALA A 64 5.31 3.08 8.60
N MET A 65 5.25 3.34 7.29
CA MET A 65 5.22 2.30 6.26
C MET A 65 6.54 1.51 6.20
N LEU A 66 7.69 2.18 6.33
CA LEU A 66 9.01 1.53 6.35
C LEU A 66 9.20 0.66 7.60
N ASN A 67 8.60 1.04 8.74
CA ASN A 67 8.63 0.27 9.98
C ASN A 67 7.58 -0.84 10.05
N SER A 68 6.79 -1.07 9.00
CA SER A 68 5.76 -2.09 8.99
C SER A 68 6.35 -3.49 9.18
N CYS A 69 5.77 -4.27 10.10
CA CYS A 69 6.13 -5.68 10.31
C CYS A 69 5.41 -6.65 9.37
N ALA A 70 4.40 -6.18 8.62
CA ALA A 70 3.69 -7.03 7.68
C ALA A 70 4.59 -7.38 6.47
N PRO A 71 4.77 -8.67 6.16
CA PRO A 71 5.64 -9.11 5.07
C PRO A 71 5.05 -8.73 3.71
N GLY A 72 5.91 -8.69 2.69
CA GLY A 72 5.48 -8.43 1.31
C GLY A 72 5.17 -6.96 0.99
N ILE A 73 5.49 -6.03 1.89
CA ILE A 73 5.36 -4.60 1.66
C ILE A 73 6.65 -4.02 1.07
N ALA A 74 6.53 -3.29 -0.02
CA ALA A 74 7.56 -2.42 -0.59
C ALA A 74 7.09 -0.97 -0.53
N VAL A 75 7.92 -0.04 -0.06
CA VAL A 75 7.56 1.38 0.10
C VAL A 75 8.23 2.21 -0.99
N VAL A 76 7.46 3.06 -1.66
CA VAL A 76 7.99 4.05 -2.61
C VAL A 76 8.14 5.43 -1.95
N ASN A 77 8.76 6.36 -2.67
CA ASN A 77 8.89 7.74 -2.19
C ASN A 77 7.51 8.40 -1.99
N ILE A 78 7.48 9.48 -1.19
CA ILE A 78 6.28 10.27 -0.94
C ILE A 78 5.68 10.75 -2.26
N ASP A 79 4.36 10.56 -2.40
CA ASP A 79 3.55 10.89 -3.58
C ASP A 79 3.96 10.18 -4.88
N ASN A 80 4.84 9.16 -4.81
CA ASN A 80 5.32 8.45 -6.00
C ASN A 80 4.32 7.38 -6.50
N GLY A 81 3.10 7.82 -6.84
CA GLY A 81 2.07 6.96 -7.44
C GLY A 81 2.48 6.40 -8.79
N PHE A 82 3.29 7.13 -9.56
CA PHE A 82 3.85 6.65 -10.83
C PHE A 82 4.72 5.41 -10.64
N GLY A 83 5.71 5.47 -9.75
CA GLY A 83 6.62 4.35 -9.48
C GLY A 83 5.86 3.13 -8.96
N ALA A 84 4.85 3.34 -8.12
CA ALA A 84 4.02 2.25 -7.62
C ALA A 84 3.18 1.59 -8.73
N GLY A 85 2.52 2.39 -9.59
CA GLY A 85 1.75 1.87 -10.71
C GLY A 85 2.61 1.12 -11.73
N TYR A 86 3.79 1.67 -12.05
CA TYR A 86 4.72 1.03 -12.97
C TYR A 86 5.25 -0.30 -12.41
N LEU A 87 5.65 -0.34 -11.13
CA LEU A 87 6.07 -1.58 -10.47
C LEU A 87 4.95 -2.63 -10.44
N ALA A 88 3.70 -2.21 -10.17
CA ALA A 88 2.55 -3.10 -10.21
C ALA A 88 2.32 -3.70 -11.62
N SER A 89 2.47 -2.88 -12.68
CA SER A 89 2.40 -3.37 -14.05
C SER A 89 3.47 -4.41 -14.36
N MET A 90 4.72 -4.15 -13.95
CA MET A 90 5.84 -5.09 -14.13
C MET A 90 5.55 -6.42 -13.43
N ILE A 91 5.05 -6.40 -12.19
CA ILE A 91 4.68 -7.60 -11.44
C ILE A 91 3.60 -8.41 -12.19
N ASN A 92 2.58 -7.72 -12.74
CA ASN A 92 1.53 -8.41 -13.51
C ASN A 92 2.09 -9.08 -14.78
N GLN A 93 2.97 -8.39 -15.52
CA GLN A 93 3.60 -8.96 -16.71
C GLN A 93 4.48 -10.17 -16.38
N MET A 94 5.20 -10.14 -15.25
CA MET A 94 5.97 -11.30 -14.77
C MET A 94 5.09 -12.53 -14.48
N ASN A 95 3.84 -12.32 -14.06
CA ASN A 95 2.89 -13.41 -13.84
C ASN A 95 2.33 -13.97 -15.17
N GLU A 96 2.19 -13.14 -16.21
CA GLU A 96 1.75 -13.58 -17.54
C GLU A 96 2.82 -14.45 -18.23
N VAL A 97 4.10 -14.09 -18.09
CA VAL A 97 5.23 -14.88 -18.64
C VAL A 97 5.35 -16.27 -17.99
N ARG A 98 4.75 -16.47 -16.80
CA ARG A 98 4.78 -17.73 -16.05
C ARG A 98 3.59 -18.67 -16.34
N LYS A 99 2.62 -18.25 -17.17
CA LYS A 99 1.53 -19.10 -17.65
C LYS A 99 1.87 -19.74 -18.98
#